data_AF-F8FP42-F1
#
_entry.id   AF-F8FP42-F1
#
_cell.length_a   1.000
_cell.length_b   1.000
_cell.length_c   1.000
_cell.angle_alpha   90.00
_cell.angle_beta   90.00
_cell.angle_gamma   90.00
#
_symmetry.space_group_name_H-M   'P 1'
#
loop_
_entity.id
_entity.type
_entity.pdbx_description
1 polymer ?
#
loop_
_entity_poly.entity_id
_entity_poly.type
_entity_poly.pdbx_seq_one_letter_code
_entity_poly.pdbx_strand_id
1 'polypeptide(L)'
;MKQTLFSLYENRYHVSMNLRIIIKKRLTSRMGAFTMNEVNDNRYQPPAEPTDREISRTLFIYDIRRSLMQRFTGMIGKKSSLLLALVMMLSVFLTACGSKPAEQAAPSTAGGTENKTAAEGPRKIKHVMGETEVPAAPKRVVILTNEGTEALLSLGIKPVGAVKSWTGSPWYDHIESEMEGVTVVGEESQPNLELIASLKPDLIIGNKMRQEKVYDQLKAIAPTVFSETLRGEWKNNYRLYAETVGKKDEGEKVIADFDKRIADIKAKAGDKLNQKVSVVRFMAGKTRIYLQDTFTGIIFNQLGIKRPENKYKDTFVEEITKERLPEVDADMLFYFTYETGDNKASQQEQDWLNDPLWKNLNVVKAGKVHKVNDAIWNTAGGVKAANLMLDDLAKIYEIK
;
A
#
# COMPACT_ATOMS: atom_id res chain seq x y z
N MET A 1 40.98 -28.73 -26.85
CA MET A 1 39.62 -28.30 -26.44
C MET A 1 39.29 -28.52 -24.95
N LYS A 2 39.80 -29.56 -24.27
CA LYS A 2 39.54 -29.80 -22.83
C LYS A 2 40.38 -28.94 -21.85
N GLN A 3 41.59 -28.50 -22.21
CA GLN A 3 42.39 -27.61 -21.34
C GLN A 3 41.93 -26.14 -21.39
N THR A 4 41.39 -25.67 -22.51
CA THR A 4 40.82 -24.32 -22.64
C THR A 4 39.50 -24.16 -21.86
N LEU A 5 38.75 -25.26 -21.69
CA LEU A 5 37.54 -25.29 -20.87
C LEU A 5 37.84 -25.28 -19.37
N PHE A 6 38.99 -25.82 -18.93
CA PHE A 6 39.40 -25.82 -17.53
C PHE A 6 39.90 -24.43 -17.07
N SER A 7 40.62 -23.71 -17.94
CA SER A 7 41.01 -22.31 -17.70
C SER A 7 39.80 -21.34 -17.64
N LEU A 8 38.74 -21.60 -18.41
CA LEU A 8 37.47 -20.88 -18.30
C LEU A 8 36.62 -21.31 -17.08
N TYR A 9 36.94 -22.46 -16.47
CA TYR A 9 36.29 -22.96 -15.27
C TYR A 9 36.85 -22.28 -14.02
N GLU A 10 38.16 -22.11 -13.91
CA GLU A 10 38.79 -21.48 -12.74
C GLU A 10 38.49 -19.98 -12.60
N ASN A 11 38.25 -19.26 -13.71
CA ASN A 11 38.01 -17.82 -13.67
C ASN A 11 36.54 -17.43 -13.34
N ARG A 12 35.64 -18.39 -13.07
CA ARG A 12 34.23 -18.16 -12.68
C ARG A 12 33.90 -18.48 -11.22
N TYR A 13 34.83 -19.03 -10.44
CA TYR A 13 34.53 -19.45 -9.06
C TYR A 13 34.54 -18.33 -8.01
N HIS A 14 35.07 -17.14 -8.33
CA HIS A 14 35.02 -16.00 -7.41
C HIS A 14 33.63 -15.34 -7.25
N VAL A 15 32.62 -15.75 -8.03
CA VAL A 15 31.25 -15.22 -7.91
C VAL A 15 30.30 -16.16 -7.15
N SER A 16 30.71 -17.38 -6.79
CA SER A 16 29.77 -18.39 -6.27
C SER A 16 29.65 -18.45 -4.73
N MET A 17 30.62 -17.93 -3.98
CA MET A 17 30.61 -18.05 -2.52
C MET A 17 29.57 -17.11 -1.88
N ASN A 18 29.50 -15.86 -2.34
CA ASN A 18 28.52 -14.88 -1.84
C ASN A 18 27.07 -15.27 -2.21
N LEU A 19 26.84 -15.80 -3.42
CA LEU A 19 25.49 -16.18 -3.84
C LEU A 19 24.99 -17.42 -3.08
N ARG A 20 25.88 -18.40 -2.81
CA ARG A 20 25.56 -19.54 -1.96
C ARG A 20 25.26 -19.11 -0.53
N ILE A 21 26.03 -18.18 0.04
CA ILE A 21 25.78 -17.62 1.38
C ILE A 21 24.45 -16.87 1.43
N ILE A 22 24.13 -16.06 0.40
CA ILE A 22 22.87 -15.31 0.30
C ILE A 22 21.67 -16.26 0.17
N ILE A 23 21.76 -17.30 -0.66
CA ILE A 23 20.69 -18.29 -0.84
C ILE A 23 20.51 -19.13 0.43
N LYS A 24 21.61 -19.55 1.08
CA LYS A 24 21.55 -20.25 2.36
C LYS A 24 20.87 -19.37 3.42
N LYS A 25 21.31 -18.12 3.61
CA LYS A 25 20.66 -17.16 4.54
C LYS A 25 19.18 -16.94 4.24
N ARG A 26 18.78 -16.87 2.96
CA ARG A 26 17.39 -16.62 2.55
C ARG A 26 16.49 -17.84 2.75
N LEU A 27 17.02 -19.05 2.57
CA LEU A 27 16.31 -20.31 2.85
C LEU A 27 16.18 -20.52 4.36
N THR A 28 17.24 -20.30 5.14
CA THR A 28 17.22 -20.40 6.61
C THR A 28 16.28 -19.34 7.22
N SER A 29 16.26 -18.11 6.68
CA SER A 29 15.33 -17.05 7.09
C SER A 29 13.86 -17.40 6.82
N ARG A 30 13.55 -18.10 5.73
CA ARG A 30 12.19 -18.57 5.43
C ARG A 30 11.72 -19.70 6.35
N MET A 31 12.65 -20.45 6.94
CA MET A 31 12.35 -21.53 7.88
C MET A 31 12.24 -21.05 9.34
N GLY A 32 12.69 -19.82 9.64
CA GLY A 32 12.80 -19.28 11.00
C GLY A 32 11.72 -18.26 11.41
N ALA A 33 10.55 -18.25 10.77
CA ALA A 33 9.46 -17.35 11.16
C ALA A 33 8.37 -18.09 11.93
N PHE A 34 8.57 -18.32 13.23
CA PHE A 34 7.49 -18.72 14.15
C PHE A 34 7.54 -17.90 15.45
N THR A 35 6.33 -17.67 15.98
CA THR A 35 6.01 -16.78 17.09
C THR A 35 6.49 -17.30 18.44
N MET A 36 6.81 -16.38 19.35
CA MET A 36 7.37 -16.58 20.69
C MET A 36 6.43 -17.26 21.72
N ASN A 37 5.49 -18.09 21.29
CA ASN A 37 4.54 -18.81 22.16
C ASN A 37 4.74 -20.35 22.22
N GLU A 38 5.73 -20.90 21.51
CA GLU A 38 5.99 -22.37 21.50
C GLU A 38 7.31 -22.78 22.17
N VAL A 39 7.95 -21.89 22.93
CA VAL A 39 9.27 -22.16 23.57
C VAL A 39 9.16 -22.92 24.92
N ASN A 40 7.96 -23.31 25.35
CA ASN A 40 7.74 -24.00 26.64
C ASN A 40 7.39 -25.48 26.57
N ASP A 41 7.42 -26.13 25.39
CA ASP A 41 7.35 -27.60 25.29
C ASP A 41 8.73 -28.15 24.91
N ASN A 42 9.27 -29.05 25.73
CA ASN A 42 10.64 -29.58 25.67
C ASN A 42 10.86 -30.58 24.50
N ARG A 43 10.11 -30.40 23.40
CA ARG A 43 10.06 -31.29 22.23
C ARG A 43 10.41 -30.61 20.90
N TYR A 44 10.84 -29.34 20.92
CA TYR A 44 11.24 -28.65 19.70
C TYR A 44 12.58 -29.17 19.17
N GLN A 45 12.57 -29.81 18.00
CA GLN A 45 13.76 -30.00 17.17
C GLN A 45 13.77 -28.96 16.05
N PRO A 46 14.86 -28.18 15.87
CA PRO A 46 14.94 -27.22 14.78
C PRO A 46 14.88 -27.94 13.43
N PRO A 47 14.27 -27.33 12.41
CA PRO A 47 14.17 -27.95 11.09
C PRO A 47 15.57 -28.12 10.46
N ALA A 48 15.80 -29.26 9.82
CA ALA A 48 17.10 -29.64 9.25
C ALA A 48 17.57 -28.63 8.19
N GLU A 49 18.86 -28.31 8.18
CA GLU A 49 19.43 -27.44 7.14
C GLU A 49 19.17 -28.03 5.74
N PRO A 50 18.85 -27.18 4.73
CA PRO A 50 18.61 -27.65 3.38
C PRO A 50 19.86 -28.33 2.82
N THR A 51 19.65 -29.48 2.20
CA THR A 51 20.73 -30.31 1.67
C THR A 51 21.41 -29.65 0.47
N ASP A 52 22.68 -29.97 0.21
CA ASP A 52 23.41 -29.46 -0.97
C ASP A 52 22.70 -29.77 -2.30
N ARG A 53 21.88 -30.84 -2.30
CA ARG A 53 21.06 -31.24 -3.45
C ARG A 53 19.92 -30.26 -3.74
N GLU A 54 19.31 -29.70 -2.70
CA GLU A 54 18.22 -28.70 -2.79
C GLU A 54 18.75 -27.32 -3.16
N ILE A 55 19.91 -26.94 -2.63
CA ILE A 55 20.61 -25.72 -2.99
C ILE A 55 21.03 -25.77 -4.48
N SER A 56 21.55 -26.91 -4.93
CA SER A 56 21.96 -27.10 -6.33
C SER A 56 20.78 -27.08 -7.31
N ARG A 57 19.63 -27.65 -6.95
CA ARG A 57 18.39 -27.57 -7.76
C ARG A 57 17.90 -26.14 -7.92
N THR A 58 17.95 -25.35 -6.85
CA THR A 58 17.51 -23.94 -6.87
C THR A 58 18.42 -23.07 -7.74
N LEU A 59 19.72 -23.29 -7.66
CA LEU A 59 20.72 -22.62 -8.52
C LEU A 59 20.53 -22.97 -9.99
N PHE A 60 20.25 -24.24 -10.30
CA PHE A 60 20.00 -24.69 -11.68
C PHE A 60 18.77 -24.00 -12.31
N ILE A 61 17.67 -23.86 -11.56
CA ILE A 61 16.47 -23.15 -12.03
C ILE A 61 16.76 -21.66 -12.27
N TYR A 62 17.56 -21.04 -11.40
CA TYR A 62 17.97 -19.65 -11.54
C TYR A 62 18.81 -19.42 -12.80
N ASP A 63 19.77 -20.30 -13.08
CA ASP A 63 20.61 -20.21 -14.28
C ASP A 63 19.81 -20.46 -15.57
N ILE A 64 18.83 -21.36 -15.56
CA ILE A 64 17.91 -21.55 -16.70
C ILE A 64 17.10 -20.29 -16.98
N ARG A 65 16.50 -19.68 -15.94
CA ARG A 65 15.72 -18.43 -16.08
C ARG A 65 16.58 -17.28 -16.59
N ARG A 66 17.83 -17.17 -16.10
CA ARG A 66 18.78 -16.15 -16.56
C ARG A 66 19.19 -16.35 -18.02
N SER A 67 19.44 -17.60 -18.42
CA SER A 67 19.76 -17.96 -19.81
C SER A 67 18.59 -17.67 -20.76
N LEU A 68 17.36 -17.94 -20.33
CA LEU A 68 16.14 -17.62 -21.08
C LEU A 68 15.93 -16.11 -21.24
N MET A 69 16.17 -15.31 -20.19
CA MET A 69 16.07 -13.84 -20.27
C MET A 69 17.13 -13.21 -21.18
N GLN A 70 18.35 -13.76 -21.21
CA GLN A 70 19.39 -13.29 -22.12
C GLN A 70 19.11 -13.64 -23.59
N ARG A 71 18.44 -14.77 -23.86
CA ARG A 71 17.98 -15.14 -25.21
C ARG A 71 16.79 -14.29 -25.69
N PHE A 72 15.91 -13.87 -24.78
CA PHE A 72 14.77 -13.00 -25.10
C PHE A 72 15.21 -11.57 -25.42
N THR A 73 16.19 -11.03 -24.70
CA THR A 73 16.71 -9.67 -24.93
C THR A 73 17.54 -9.55 -26.23
N GLY A 74 18.14 -10.64 -26.71
CA GLY A 74 18.89 -10.66 -27.97
C GLY A 74 18.04 -10.70 -29.25
N MET A 75 16.73 -10.96 -29.17
CA MET A 75 15.87 -11.18 -30.34
C MET A 75 15.12 -9.92 -30.81
N ILE A 76 15.10 -8.86 -30.01
CA ILE A 76 14.28 -7.64 -30.25
C ILE A 76 15.08 -6.54 -30.98
N GLY A 77 16.42 -6.60 -30.98
CA GLY A 77 17.26 -5.61 -31.64
C GLY A 77 17.61 -5.97 -33.08
N LYS A 78 16.77 -5.58 -34.05
CA LYS A 78 17.11 -5.18 -35.45
C LYS A 78 15.96 -5.35 -36.46
N LYS A 79 14.95 -6.19 -36.18
CA LYS A 79 13.84 -6.46 -37.14
C LYS A 79 12.58 -5.60 -36.94
N SER A 80 12.41 -4.95 -35.79
CA SER A 80 11.25 -4.10 -35.47
C SER A 80 11.30 -2.71 -36.17
N SER A 81 12.50 -2.21 -36.50
CA SER A 81 12.67 -0.89 -37.13
C SER A 81 12.15 -0.82 -38.57
N LEU A 82 12.21 -1.92 -39.32
CA LEU A 82 11.74 -1.99 -40.71
C LEU A 82 10.22 -2.09 -40.85
N LEU A 83 9.51 -2.60 -39.83
CA LEU A 83 8.04 -2.73 -39.88
C LEU A 83 7.34 -1.39 -39.59
N LEU A 84 7.94 -0.54 -38.75
CA LEU A 84 7.36 0.75 -38.38
C LEU A 84 7.46 1.80 -39.51
N ALA A 85 8.48 1.70 -40.36
CA ALA A 85 8.63 2.56 -41.54
C ALA A 85 7.63 2.23 -42.67
N LEU A 86 7.21 0.96 -42.78
CA LEU A 86 6.25 0.54 -43.82
C LEU A 86 4.81 0.96 -43.50
N VAL A 87 4.44 1.02 -42.21
CA VAL A 87 3.09 1.42 -41.77
C VAL A 87 2.90 2.95 -41.86
N MET A 88 3.97 3.74 -41.70
CA MET A 88 3.91 5.19 -41.81
C MET A 88 3.84 5.70 -43.27
N MET A 89 4.20 4.85 -44.24
CA MET A 89 4.15 5.20 -45.68
C MET A 89 2.78 4.91 -46.31
N LEU A 90 1.90 4.14 -45.65
CA LEU A 90 0.56 3.78 -46.15
C LEU A 90 -0.53 4.82 -45.85
N SER A 91 -0.25 5.82 -45.00
CA SER A 91 -1.26 6.79 -44.52
C SER A 91 -1.42 8.04 -45.40
N VAL A 92 -0.65 8.17 -46.49
CA VAL A 92 -0.64 9.39 -47.33
C VAL A 92 -1.54 9.28 -48.58
N PHE A 93 -2.16 8.13 -48.88
CA PHE A 93 -2.91 7.92 -50.12
C PHE A 93 -4.45 8.01 -50.04
N LEU A 94 -5.05 8.48 -48.93
CA LEU A 94 -6.51 8.47 -48.75
C LEU A 94 -7.21 9.85 -48.82
N THR A 95 -6.55 10.89 -49.34
CA THR A 95 -7.18 12.21 -49.57
C THR A 95 -7.19 12.60 -51.05
N ALA A 96 -7.84 11.79 -51.90
CA ALA A 96 -8.21 12.20 -53.25
C ALA A 96 -9.35 11.33 -53.79
N CYS A 97 -10.59 11.79 -53.63
CA CYS A 97 -11.69 11.71 -54.61
C CYS A 97 -13.01 12.09 -53.95
N GLY A 98 -13.67 13.13 -54.48
CA GLY A 98 -15.05 13.45 -54.11
C GLY A 98 -15.50 14.81 -54.61
N SER A 99 -15.78 14.94 -55.91
CA SER A 99 -16.38 16.14 -56.52
C SER A 99 -17.60 15.83 -57.40
N LYS A 100 -18.74 16.43 -56.98
CA LYS A 100 -19.99 16.85 -57.71
C LYS A 100 -21.06 15.82 -58.15
N PRO A 101 -22.33 16.24 -58.42
CA PRO A 101 -23.06 17.49 -58.10
C PRO A 101 -24.48 17.29 -57.48
N ALA A 102 -25.19 18.42 -57.29
CA ALA A 102 -26.41 18.68 -56.49
C ALA A 102 -27.77 18.23 -57.06
N GLU A 103 -28.78 18.22 -56.15
CA GLU A 103 -30.26 18.43 -56.26
C GLU A 103 -30.97 17.45 -55.28
N GLN A 104 -31.86 17.75 -54.31
CA GLN A 104 -32.93 18.73 -54.08
C GLN A 104 -33.32 18.76 -52.56
N ALA A 105 -34.21 19.66 -52.13
CA ALA A 105 -34.38 20.12 -50.74
C ALA A 105 -35.49 19.45 -49.87
N ALA A 106 -35.25 19.50 -48.54
CA ALA A 106 -36.16 19.57 -47.35
C ALA A 106 -36.96 18.33 -46.84
N PRO A 107 -37.34 18.24 -45.54
CA PRO A 107 -36.76 18.83 -44.30
C PRO A 107 -36.55 17.83 -43.12
N SER A 108 -35.65 18.23 -42.22
CA SER A 108 -35.56 18.05 -40.76
C SER A 108 -36.40 16.98 -40.02
N THR A 109 -35.69 16.06 -39.35
CA THR A 109 -36.08 15.54 -38.02
C THR A 109 -34.87 15.49 -37.11
N ALA A 110 -34.97 16.22 -36.00
CA ALA A 110 -34.07 16.16 -34.86
C ALA A 110 -34.22 14.82 -34.12
N GLY A 111 -33.13 14.32 -33.54
CA GLY A 111 -33.21 13.30 -32.50
C GLY A 111 -31.94 12.47 -32.36
N GLY A 112 -31.30 12.57 -31.20
CA GLY A 112 -30.43 11.51 -30.68
C GLY A 112 -28.97 11.90 -30.48
N THR A 113 -28.70 12.76 -29.51
CA THR A 113 -27.41 12.72 -28.80
C THR A 113 -27.32 11.33 -28.17
N GLU A 114 -26.51 10.43 -28.74
CA GLU A 114 -26.17 9.16 -28.11
C GLU A 114 -25.40 9.46 -26.82
N ASN A 115 -26.15 9.48 -25.73
CA ASN A 115 -25.63 9.32 -24.39
C ASN A 115 -24.93 7.97 -24.37
N LYS A 116 -23.60 7.96 -24.22
CA LYS A 116 -22.82 6.75 -23.93
C LYS A 116 -23.37 6.15 -22.64
N THR A 117 -24.23 5.15 -22.79
CA THR A 117 -24.72 4.32 -21.69
C THR A 117 -23.51 3.69 -21.01
N ALA A 118 -23.33 3.97 -19.72
CA ALA A 118 -22.36 3.26 -18.89
C ALA A 118 -22.63 1.76 -19.02
N ALA A 119 -21.60 0.97 -19.30
CA ALA A 119 -21.74 -0.46 -19.52
C ALA A 119 -22.43 -1.14 -18.32
N GLU A 120 -23.64 -1.65 -18.52
CA GLU A 120 -24.51 -2.23 -17.48
C GLU A 120 -24.10 -3.67 -17.08
N GLY A 121 -23.06 -4.24 -17.70
CA GLY A 121 -22.60 -5.61 -17.45
C GLY A 121 -21.54 -5.73 -16.34
N PRO A 122 -21.29 -6.96 -15.83
CA PRO A 122 -20.20 -7.22 -14.90
C PRO A 122 -18.85 -6.73 -15.44
N ARG A 123 -18.01 -6.21 -14.54
CA ARG A 123 -16.69 -5.65 -14.87
C ARG A 123 -15.60 -6.55 -14.33
N LYS A 124 -14.61 -6.85 -15.15
CA LYS A 124 -13.44 -7.64 -14.74
C LYS A 124 -12.43 -6.74 -14.05
N ILE A 125 -12.20 -6.99 -12.77
CA ILE A 125 -11.24 -6.26 -11.95
C ILE A 125 -10.01 -7.14 -11.76
N LYS A 126 -8.86 -6.61 -12.18
CA LYS A 126 -7.56 -7.22 -11.90
C LYS A 126 -7.07 -6.77 -10.53
N HIS A 127 -6.59 -7.72 -9.74
CA HIS A 127 -6.13 -7.47 -8.38
C HIS A 127 -5.04 -8.47 -8.00
N VAL A 128 -4.48 -8.33 -6.80
CA VAL A 128 -3.27 -9.08 -6.42
C VAL A 128 -3.48 -10.61 -6.36
N MET A 129 -4.73 -11.06 -6.20
CA MET A 129 -5.08 -12.48 -6.15
C MET A 129 -5.61 -13.02 -7.50
N GLY A 130 -5.60 -12.20 -8.56
CA GLY A 130 -5.98 -12.61 -9.92
C GLY A 130 -6.95 -11.64 -10.60
N GLU A 131 -7.98 -12.18 -11.25
CA GLU A 131 -9.04 -11.41 -11.90
C GLU A 131 -10.39 -11.87 -11.34
N THR A 132 -11.33 -10.94 -11.15
CA THR A 132 -12.67 -11.21 -10.61
C THR A 132 -13.72 -10.42 -11.37
N GLU A 133 -14.81 -11.09 -11.73
CA GLU A 133 -15.99 -10.43 -12.28
C GLU A 133 -16.81 -9.82 -11.13
N VAL A 134 -16.90 -8.49 -11.14
CA VAL A 134 -17.60 -7.69 -10.14
C VAL A 134 -18.90 -7.15 -10.74
N PRO A 135 -20.02 -7.15 -10.00
CA PRO A 135 -21.26 -6.53 -10.47
C PRO A 135 -21.03 -5.08 -10.93
N ALA A 136 -21.79 -4.64 -11.94
CA ALA A 136 -21.66 -3.27 -12.46
C ALA A 136 -21.83 -2.22 -11.35
N ALA A 137 -22.81 -2.44 -10.47
CA ALA A 137 -23.14 -1.59 -9.33
C ALA A 137 -23.40 -2.44 -8.07
N PRO A 138 -22.36 -2.82 -7.31
CA PRO A 138 -22.53 -3.59 -6.08
C PRO A 138 -23.35 -2.81 -5.06
N LYS A 139 -24.26 -3.49 -4.35
CA LYS A 139 -25.20 -2.90 -3.38
C LYS A 139 -24.94 -3.37 -1.95
N ARG A 140 -24.30 -4.51 -1.77
CA ARG A 140 -24.05 -5.16 -0.47
C ARG A 140 -22.56 -5.44 -0.33
N VAL A 141 -21.80 -4.35 -0.14
CA VAL A 141 -20.34 -4.41 -0.02
C VAL A 141 -19.93 -4.72 1.41
N VAL A 142 -19.05 -5.71 1.57
CA VAL A 142 -18.30 -5.94 2.82
C VAL A 142 -16.85 -5.49 2.63
N ILE A 143 -16.32 -4.77 3.62
CA ILE A 143 -14.95 -4.22 3.57
C ILE A 143 -14.10 -4.70 4.76
N LEU A 144 -12.91 -5.22 4.46
CA LEU A 144 -12.07 -5.93 5.43
C LEU A 144 -10.83 -5.14 5.87
N THR A 145 -10.77 -3.84 5.58
CA THR A 145 -9.69 -2.95 6.02
C THR A 145 -10.24 -1.61 6.49
N ASN A 146 -9.56 -0.98 7.45
CA ASN A 146 -9.94 0.35 7.93
C ASN A 146 -9.77 1.41 6.84
N GLU A 147 -8.69 1.36 6.06
CA GLU A 147 -8.43 2.31 4.97
C GLU A 147 -9.44 2.19 3.81
N GLY A 148 -9.89 0.96 3.53
CA GLY A 148 -10.92 0.72 2.53
C GLY A 148 -12.31 1.13 3.00
N THR A 149 -12.60 1.09 4.31
CA THR A 149 -13.86 1.62 4.86
C THR A 149 -13.98 3.11 4.56
N GLU A 150 -12.92 3.88 4.80
CA GLU A 150 -12.90 5.31 4.45
C GLU A 150 -13.05 5.54 2.93
N ALA A 151 -12.47 4.64 2.12
CA ALA A 151 -12.59 4.73 0.68
C ALA A 151 -14.05 4.62 0.23
N LEU A 152 -14.77 3.59 0.70
CA LEU A 152 -16.19 3.42 0.39
C LEU A 152 -17.04 4.62 0.85
N LEU A 153 -16.83 5.07 2.09
CA LEU A 153 -17.57 6.21 2.63
C LEU A 153 -17.33 7.48 1.82
N SER A 154 -16.08 7.76 1.41
CA SER A 154 -15.76 8.92 0.56
C SER A 154 -16.41 8.86 -0.83
N LEU A 155 -16.72 7.66 -1.31
CA LEU A 155 -17.39 7.40 -2.58
C LEU A 155 -18.92 7.37 -2.45
N GLY A 156 -19.45 7.67 -1.26
CA GLY A 156 -20.89 7.64 -0.96
C GLY A 156 -21.45 6.22 -0.83
N ILE A 157 -20.62 5.22 -0.55
CA ILE A 157 -21.02 3.82 -0.36
C ILE A 157 -20.91 3.45 1.11
N LYS A 158 -22.05 3.13 1.72
CA LYS A 158 -22.10 2.57 3.07
C LYS A 158 -21.99 1.04 2.99
N PRO A 159 -20.97 0.41 3.59
CA PRO A 159 -20.86 -1.05 3.58
C PRO A 159 -21.95 -1.70 4.43
N VAL A 160 -22.37 -2.92 4.09
CA VAL A 160 -23.29 -3.70 4.94
C VAL A 160 -22.55 -4.37 6.10
N GLY A 161 -21.25 -4.58 5.94
CA GLY A 161 -20.37 -5.07 7.00
C GLY A 161 -18.94 -4.54 6.85
N ALA A 162 -18.31 -4.22 7.96
CA ALA A 162 -16.93 -3.76 8.01
C ALA A 162 -16.19 -4.35 9.21
N VAL A 163 -14.89 -4.58 9.08
CA VAL A 163 -14.05 -4.89 10.26
C VAL A 163 -13.98 -3.68 11.18
N LYS A 164 -13.97 -3.90 12.50
CA LYS A 164 -13.92 -2.79 13.46
C LYS A 164 -12.62 -1.96 13.31
N SER A 165 -12.68 -0.73 13.79
CA SER A 165 -11.52 0.16 13.87
C SER A 165 -10.52 -0.33 14.92
N TRP A 166 -9.21 -0.27 14.62
CA TRP A 166 -8.17 -0.77 15.53
C TRP A 166 -8.19 -0.12 16.93
N THR A 167 -8.48 1.17 17.01
CA THR A 167 -8.53 1.94 18.27
C THR A 167 -9.90 2.61 18.47
N GLY A 168 -10.94 2.10 17.82
CA GLY A 168 -12.32 2.61 17.90
C GLY A 168 -13.24 1.67 18.70
N SER A 169 -14.40 2.17 19.09
CA SER A 169 -15.36 1.41 19.90
C SER A 169 -16.79 1.51 19.36
N PRO A 170 -17.14 0.82 18.24
CA PRO A 170 -16.25 -0.01 17.41
C PRO A 170 -15.60 0.76 16.25
N TRP A 171 -16.00 2.01 16.01
CA TRP A 171 -15.54 2.83 14.89
C TRP A 171 -14.63 3.96 15.37
N TYR A 172 -13.80 4.50 14.48
CA TYR A 172 -13.09 5.74 14.74
C TYR A 172 -14.07 6.92 14.75
N ASP A 173 -13.81 7.90 15.61
CA ASP A 173 -14.62 9.11 15.77
C ASP A 173 -14.94 9.80 14.42
N HIS A 174 -13.96 9.85 13.50
CA HIS A 174 -14.10 10.55 12.23
C HIS A 174 -14.96 9.82 11.17
N ILE A 175 -15.40 8.59 11.44
CA ILE A 175 -16.33 7.84 10.58
C ILE A 175 -17.55 7.31 11.33
N GLU A 176 -17.60 7.44 12.66
CA GLU A 176 -18.62 6.78 13.50
C GLU A 176 -20.05 7.09 13.04
N SER A 177 -20.36 8.37 12.79
CA SER A 177 -21.68 8.80 12.32
C SER A 177 -22.08 8.22 10.96
N GLU A 178 -21.12 7.93 10.08
CA GLU A 178 -21.37 7.33 8.76
C GLU A 178 -21.60 5.81 8.86
N MET A 179 -21.12 5.20 9.95
CA MET A 179 -21.11 3.74 10.17
C MET A 179 -22.30 3.22 10.99
N GLU A 180 -23.29 4.06 11.28
CA GLU A 180 -24.51 3.64 11.99
C GLU A 180 -25.20 2.44 11.31
N GLY A 181 -25.48 1.37 12.03
CA GLY A 181 -26.14 0.17 11.46
C GLY A 181 -25.26 -0.69 10.54
N VAL A 182 -23.97 -0.37 10.38
CA VAL A 182 -23.01 -1.27 9.73
C VAL A 182 -22.68 -2.43 10.68
N THR A 183 -22.71 -3.67 10.17
CA THR A 183 -22.37 -4.83 10.99
C THR A 183 -20.85 -4.97 11.15
N VAL A 184 -20.39 -5.10 12.40
CA VAL A 184 -18.98 -5.39 12.69
C VAL A 184 -18.69 -6.85 12.31
N VAL A 185 -17.85 -7.08 11.31
CA VAL A 185 -17.49 -8.43 10.81
C VAL A 185 -16.17 -8.96 11.38
N GLY A 186 -15.84 -8.58 12.62
CA GLY A 186 -14.60 -8.98 13.30
C GLY A 186 -13.47 -7.97 13.18
N GLU A 187 -12.24 -8.44 13.35
CA GLU A 187 -11.02 -7.64 13.33
C GLU A 187 -10.40 -7.59 11.92
N GLU A 188 -9.65 -6.55 11.59
CA GLU A 188 -8.91 -6.50 10.33
C GLU A 188 -7.92 -7.68 10.19
N SER A 189 -7.29 -8.11 11.29
CA SER A 189 -6.41 -9.30 11.29
C SER A 189 -7.17 -10.64 11.27
N GLN A 190 -8.45 -10.65 11.62
CA GLN A 190 -9.22 -11.87 11.78
C GLN A 190 -10.72 -11.59 11.53
N PRO A 191 -11.13 -11.52 10.25
CA PRO A 191 -12.54 -11.34 9.91
C PRO A 191 -13.36 -12.58 10.29
N ASN A 192 -14.62 -12.37 10.68
CA ASN A 192 -15.58 -13.43 10.98
C ASN A 192 -16.32 -13.85 9.70
N LEU A 193 -15.89 -14.97 9.11
CA LEU A 193 -16.42 -15.48 7.85
C LEU A 193 -17.89 -15.89 7.90
N GLU A 194 -18.35 -16.44 9.03
CA GLU A 194 -19.76 -16.83 9.20
C GLU A 194 -20.66 -15.59 9.19
N LEU A 195 -20.23 -14.54 9.89
CA LEU A 195 -20.96 -13.28 9.90
C LEU A 195 -20.96 -12.63 8.51
N ILE A 196 -19.82 -12.62 7.81
CA ILE A 196 -19.73 -12.15 6.41
C ILE A 196 -20.70 -12.91 5.51
N ALA A 197 -20.73 -14.25 5.59
CA ALA A 197 -21.65 -15.07 4.81
C ALA A 197 -23.13 -14.76 5.12
N SER A 198 -23.47 -14.55 6.39
CA SER A 198 -24.85 -14.25 6.80
C SER A 198 -25.37 -12.91 6.26
N LEU A 199 -24.47 -11.95 6.00
CA LEU A 199 -24.81 -10.67 5.37
C LEU A 199 -25.14 -10.78 3.88
N LYS A 200 -24.88 -11.93 3.23
CA LYS A 200 -25.10 -12.16 1.80
C LYS A 200 -24.55 -10.99 0.93
N PRO A 201 -23.24 -10.71 1.00
CA PRO A 201 -22.63 -9.65 0.21
C PRO A 201 -22.67 -9.98 -1.28
N ASP A 202 -22.70 -8.94 -2.11
CA ASP A 202 -22.50 -9.07 -3.57
C ASP A 202 -21.08 -8.67 -4.00
N LEU A 203 -20.27 -8.17 -3.05
CA LEU A 203 -18.86 -7.85 -3.21
C LEU A 203 -18.16 -7.86 -1.84
N ILE A 204 -16.97 -8.45 -1.80
CA ILE A 204 -16.04 -8.37 -0.67
C ILE A 204 -14.76 -7.67 -1.13
N ILE A 205 -14.29 -6.69 -0.37
CA ILE A 205 -13.01 -6.01 -0.60
C ILE A 205 -12.11 -6.27 0.59
N GLY A 206 -10.86 -6.67 0.34
CA GLY A 206 -9.88 -6.91 1.40
C GLY A 206 -8.45 -6.63 0.96
N ASN A 207 -7.48 -7.17 1.71
CA ASN A 207 -6.06 -6.93 1.49
C ASN A 207 -5.25 -8.21 1.70
N LYS A 208 -4.38 -8.54 0.75
CA LYS A 208 -3.56 -9.75 0.79
C LYS A 208 -2.67 -9.81 2.03
N MET A 209 -1.99 -8.72 2.39
CA MET A 209 -1.11 -8.69 3.57
C MET A 209 -1.82 -9.06 4.88
N ARG A 210 -3.14 -8.89 4.95
CA ARG A 210 -3.95 -9.22 6.13
C ARG A 210 -4.69 -10.55 5.99
N GLN A 211 -5.35 -10.76 4.85
CA GLN A 211 -6.38 -11.81 4.71
C GLN A 211 -6.06 -12.84 3.62
N GLU A 212 -4.83 -12.93 3.10
CA GLU A 212 -4.45 -13.90 2.06
C GLU A 212 -4.89 -15.33 2.40
N LYS A 213 -4.70 -15.76 3.66
CA LYS A 213 -5.02 -17.11 4.12
C LYS A 213 -6.50 -17.48 4.01
N VAL A 214 -7.39 -16.50 4.02
CA VAL A 214 -8.85 -16.69 3.97
C VAL A 214 -9.46 -16.25 2.63
N TYR A 215 -8.64 -15.88 1.65
CA TYR A 215 -9.11 -15.40 0.35
C TYR A 215 -10.04 -16.39 -0.35
N ASP A 216 -9.69 -17.68 -0.41
CA ASP A 216 -10.52 -18.68 -1.09
C ASP A 216 -11.87 -18.89 -0.39
N GLN A 217 -11.90 -18.74 0.94
CA GLN A 217 -13.13 -18.83 1.73
C GLN A 217 -14.03 -17.59 1.48
N LEU A 218 -13.45 -16.40 1.41
CA LEU A 218 -14.18 -15.17 1.06
C LEU A 218 -14.71 -15.23 -0.38
N LYS A 219 -13.90 -15.72 -1.32
CA LYS A 219 -14.29 -15.91 -2.73
C LYS A 219 -15.46 -16.88 -2.88
N ALA A 220 -15.55 -17.90 -2.02
CA ALA A 220 -16.69 -18.82 -2.00
C ALA A 220 -17.99 -18.15 -1.51
N ILE A 221 -17.91 -17.02 -0.79
CA ILE A 221 -19.06 -16.25 -0.31
C ILE A 221 -19.56 -15.27 -1.38
N ALA A 222 -18.65 -14.48 -1.97
CA ALA A 222 -18.98 -13.45 -2.96
C ALA A 222 -17.76 -13.07 -3.82
N PRO A 223 -17.96 -12.38 -4.98
CA PRO A 223 -16.85 -11.77 -5.71
C PRO A 223 -15.91 -11.01 -4.77
N THR A 224 -14.62 -11.34 -4.79
CA THR A 224 -13.65 -10.84 -3.81
C THR A 224 -12.46 -10.19 -4.51
N VAL A 225 -12.14 -8.95 -4.13
CA VAL A 225 -11.04 -8.15 -4.70
C VAL A 225 -10.08 -7.72 -3.62
N PHE A 226 -8.79 -8.03 -3.77
CA PHE A 226 -7.76 -7.70 -2.78
C PHE A 226 -6.74 -6.68 -3.29
N SER A 227 -6.48 -5.66 -2.49
CA SER A 227 -5.23 -4.88 -2.60
C SER A 227 -4.03 -5.69 -2.08
N GLU A 228 -2.81 -5.30 -2.47
CA GLU A 228 -1.61 -6.07 -2.11
C GLU A 228 -1.12 -5.82 -0.68
N THR A 229 -0.95 -4.54 -0.31
CA THR A 229 -0.35 -4.12 0.96
C THR A 229 -1.05 -2.87 1.48
N LEU A 230 -0.68 -2.41 2.68
CA LEU A 230 -1.18 -1.18 3.30
C LEU A 230 -0.10 -0.10 3.15
N ARG A 231 0.78 0.07 4.15
CA ARG A 231 2.00 0.90 4.10
C ARG A 231 1.76 2.26 3.41
N GLY A 232 2.62 2.65 2.46
CA GLY A 232 2.49 3.87 1.66
C GLY A 232 1.47 3.81 0.52
N GLU A 233 0.77 2.69 0.31
CA GLU A 233 0.02 2.39 -0.91
C GLU A 233 -1.45 2.87 -0.87
N TRP A 234 -1.86 3.63 0.15
CA TRP A 234 -3.27 4.01 0.37
C TRP A 234 -3.94 4.65 -0.85
N LYS A 235 -3.22 5.46 -1.66
CA LYS A 235 -3.78 6.03 -2.91
C LYS A 235 -4.01 4.98 -3.99
N ASN A 236 -3.13 3.99 -4.10
CA ASN A 236 -3.26 2.92 -5.08
C ASN A 236 -4.37 1.95 -4.67
N ASN A 237 -4.44 1.63 -3.38
CA ASN A 237 -5.56 0.88 -2.81
C ASN A 237 -6.89 1.59 -3.04
N TYR A 238 -6.95 2.89 -2.74
CA TYR A 238 -8.14 3.72 -2.97
C TYR A 238 -8.63 3.65 -4.42
N ARG A 239 -7.72 3.80 -5.40
CA ARG A 239 -8.06 3.69 -6.82
C ARG A 239 -8.60 2.31 -7.20
N LEU A 240 -7.98 1.24 -6.70
CA LEU A 240 -8.48 -0.11 -6.89
C LEU A 240 -9.90 -0.25 -6.33
N TYR A 241 -10.17 0.26 -5.13
CA TYR A 241 -11.49 0.18 -4.53
C TYR A 241 -12.53 1.00 -5.29
N ALA A 242 -12.17 2.21 -5.72
CA ALA A 242 -13.02 3.07 -6.56
C ALA A 242 -13.35 2.39 -7.90
N GLU A 243 -12.37 1.79 -8.56
CA GLU A 243 -12.58 1.00 -9.77
C GLU A 243 -13.50 -0.20 -9.49
N THR A 244 -13.25 -0.93 -8.41
CA THR A 244 -14.02 -2.12 -8.02
C THR A 244 -15.50 -1.79 -7.87
N VAL A 245 -15.83 -0.69 -7.17
CA VAL A 245 -17.23 -0.28 -6.93
C VAL A 245 -17.84 0.55 -8.06
N GLY A 246 -17.13 0.78 -9.16
CA GLY A 246 -17.68 1.44 -10.35
C GLY A 246 -17.69 2.96 -10.26
N LYS A 247 -16.84 3.52 -9.42
CA LYS A 247 -16.71 4.95 -9.17
C LYS A 247 -15.31 5.45 -9.49
N LYS A 248 -14.73 4.98 -10.59
CA LYS A 248 -13.36 5.31 -10.98
C LYS A 248 -13.17 6.82 -11.17
N ASP A 249 -14.09 7.47 -11.86
CA ASP A 249 -13.99 8.90 -12.14
C ASP A 249 -14.21 9.76 -10.89
N GLU A 250 -15.16 9.39 -10.02
CA GLU A 250 -15.32 10.04 -8.72
C GLU A 250 -14.10 9.81 -7.82
N GLY A 251 -13.52 8.62 -7.86
CA GLY A 251 -12.31 8.29 -7.12
C GLY A 251 -11.11 9.12 -7.58
N GLU A 252 -10.88 9.27 -8.88
CA GLU A 252 -9.80 10.14 -9.38
C GLU A 252 -10.04 11.61 -9.01
N LYS A 253 -11.30 12.07 -8.96
CA LYS A 253 -11.61 13.41 -8.46
C LYS A 253 -11.21 13.57 -6.99
N VAL A 254 -11.52 12.61 -6.12
CA VAL A 254 -11.13 12.66 -4.70
C VAL A 254 -9.61 12.69 -4.53
N ILE A 255 -8.87 11.89 -5.31
CA ILE A 255 -7.40 11.93 -5.28
C ILE A 255 -6.85 13.26 -5.81
N ALA A 256 -7.43 13.80 -6.88
CA ALA A 256 -7.03 15.10 -7.42
C ALA A 256 -7.30 16.24 -6.42
N ASP A 257 -8.42 16.20 -5.70
CA ASP A 257 -8.73 17.18 -4.65
C ASP A 257 -7.72 17.09 -3.50
N PHE A 258 -7.34 15.88 -3.09
CA PHE A 258 -6.26 15.69 -2.10
C PHE A 258 -4.91 16.24 -2.61
N ASP A 259 -4.53 15.93 -3.85
CA ASP A 259 -3.27 16.42 -4.45
C ASP A 259 -3.25 17.94 -4.59
N LYS A 260 -4.40 18.56 -4.85
CA LYS A 260 -4.56 20.02 -4.81
C LYS A 260 -4.31 20.57 -3.41
N ARG A 261 -4.87 19.95 -2.36
CA ARG A 261 -4.61 20.36 -0.97
C ARG A 261 -3.13 20.27 -0.62
N ILE A 262 -2.43 19.23 -1.07
CA ILE A 262 -0.97 19.12 -0.92
C ILE A 262 -0.28 20.31 -1.58
N ALA A 263 -0.62 20.64 -2.82
CA ALA A 263 -0.01 21.76 -3.54
C ALA A 263 -0.28 23.11 -2.83
N ASP A 264 -1.51 23.33 -2.37
CA ASP A 264 -1.90 24.54 -1.65
C ASP A 264 -1.13 24.68 -0.33
N ILE A 265 -1.00 23.60 0.45
CA ILE A 265 -0.21 23.60 1.69
C ILE A 265 1.26 23.90 1.40
N LYS A 266 1.86 23.28 0.38
CA LYS A 266 3.26 23.54 0.01
C LYS A 266 3.50 25.00 -0.35
N ALA A 267 2.62 25.57 -1.17
CA ALA A 267 2.72 26.97 -1.61
C ALA A 267 2.62 27.94 -0.42
N LYS A 268 1.70 27.67 0.52
CA LYS A 268 1.46 28.53 1.69
C LYS A 268 2.49 28.34 2.81
N ALA A 269 3.05 27.14 2.95
CA ALA A 269 4.02 26.84 4.00
C ALA A 269 5.39 27.47 3.72
N GLY A 270 5.79 27.56 2.45
CA GLY A 270 7.12 28.04 2.06
C GLY A 270 8.23 27.30 2.80
N ASP A 271 9.19 28.04 3.36
CA ASP A 271 10.35 27.47 4.04
C ASP A 271 10.04 26.75 5.37
N LYS A 272 8.80 26.85 5.88
CA LYS A 272 8.41 26.15 7.11
C LYS A 272 8.60 24.63 6.99
N LEU A 273 8.46 24.06 5.78
CA LEU A 273 8.63 22.61 5.54
C LEU A 273 10.10 22.17 5.43
N ASN A 274 11.07 23.10 5.46
CA ASN A 274 12.50 22.76 5.40
C ASN A 274 13.04 22.12 6.67
N GLN A 275 12.28 22.16 7.77
CA GLN A 275 12.61 21.52 9.03
C GLN A 275 12.67 20.00 8.86
N LYS A 276 13.72 19.37 9.39
CA LYS A 276 13.79 17.91 9.51
C LYS A 276 12.81 17.45 10.57
N VAL A 277 11.96 16.50 10.20
CA VAL A 277 10.91 15.98 11.08
C VAL A 277 11.17 14.52 11.41
N SER A 278 11.09 14.16 12.67
CA SER A 278 11.06 12.77 13.16
C SER A 278 9.63 12.35 13.52
N VAL A 279 9.33 11.05 13.40
CA VAL A 279 8.02 10.49 13.81
C VAL A 279 8.26 9.26 14.66
N VAL A 280 7.73 9.27 15.88
CA VAL A 280 7.84 8.20 16.86
C VAL A 280 6.47 7.64 17.18
N ARG A 281 6.38 6.32 17.31
CA ARG A 281 5.16 5.65 17.77
C ARG A 281 5.43 4.86 19.05
N PHE A 282 4.62 5.09 20.07
CA PHE A 282 4.61 4.27 21.28
C PHE A 282 3.55 3.18 21.16
N MET A 283 3.92 1.97 21.55
CA MET A 283 3.04 0.80 21.59
C MET A 283 3.34 0.03 22.88
N ALA A 284 2.42 -0.84 23.32
CA ALA A 284 2.67 -1.69 24.48
C ALA A 284 3.99 -2.50 24.31
N GLY A 285 4.99 -2.18 25.13
CA GLY A 285 6.31 -2.82 25.14
C GLY A 285 7.23 -2.49 23.97
N LYS A 286 6.88 -1.55 23.08
CA LYS A 286 7.67 -1.24 21.87
C LYS A 286 7.62 0.26 21.55
N THR A 287 8.73 0.78 21.05
CA THR A 287 8.79 2.14 20.49
C THR A 287 9.37 2.08 19.09
N ARG A 288 8.73 2.74 18.13
CA ARG A 288 9.11 2.70 16.71
C ARG A 288 9.40 4.07 16.14
N ILE A 289 10.42 4.15 15.29
CA ILE A 289 10.63 5.25 14.36
C ILE A 289 9.89 4.91 13.07
N TYR A 290 9.11 5.85 12.55
CA TYR A 290 8.40 5.70 11.28
C TYR A 290 9.20 6.30 10.12
N LEU A 291 9.40 5.52 9.06
CA LEU A 291 10.22 5.89 7.90
C LEU A 291 9.36 6.27 6.69
N GLN A 292 9.97 6.34 5.50
CA GLN A 292 9.35 6.89 4.30
C GLN A 292 8.20 6.02 3.73
N ASP A 293 8.34 4.68 3.69
CA ASP A 293 7.30 3.75 3.20
C ASP A 293 6.22 3.49 4.26
N THR A 294 5.62 4.56 4.76
CA THR A 294 4.52 4.54 5.73
C THR A 294 3.46 5.57 5.33
N PHE A 295 2.26 5.47 5.90
CA PHE A 295 1.18 6.44 5.64
C PHE A 295 1.63 7.89 5.88
N THR A 296 2.16 8.19 7.08
CA THR A 296 2.76 9.49 7.41
C THR A 296 3.93 9.82 6.47
N GLY A 297 4.83 8.86 6.23
CA GLY A 297 6.05 9.06 5.44
C GLY A 297 5.77 9.48 3.98
N ILE A 298 4.78 8.87 3.34
CA ILE A 298 4.39 9.20 1.96
C ILE A 298 3.75 10.59 1.88
N ILE A 299 2.88 10.95 2.84
CA ILE A 299 2.26 12.29 2.88
C ILE A 299 3.34 13.36 3.10
N PHE A 300 4.30 13.11 4.01
CA PHE A 300 5.44 13.99 4.23
C PHE A 300 6.29 14.16 2.97
N ASN A 301 6.57 13.07 2.25
CA ASN A 301 7.31 13.11 0.99
C ASN A 301 6.57 13.95 -0.08
N GLN A 302 5.25 13.83 -0.19
CA GLN A 302 4.43 14.62 -1.11
C GLN A 302 4.48 16.12 -0.78
N LEU A 303 4.40 16.46 0.51
CA LEU A 303 4.58 17.83 1.01
C LEU A 303 6.02 18.35 0.88
N GLY A 304 7.01 17.47 0.70
CA GLY A 304 8.42 17.85 0.71
C GLY A 304 8.97 18.12 2.11
N ILE A 305 8.32 17.60 3.15
CA ILE A 305 8.80 17.66 4.54
C ILE A 305 10.08 16.83 4.63
N LYS A 306 11.16 17.45 5.08
CA LYS A 306 12.45 16.76 5.23
C LYS A 306 12.42 15.80 6.41
N ARG A 307 13.16 14.70 6.28
CA ARG A 307 13.36 13.69 7.34
C ARG A 307 14.84 13.67 7.74
N PRO A 308 15.18 13.24 8.96
CA PRO A 308 16.52 12.76 9.27
C PRO A 308 17.00 11.74 8.21
N GLU A 309 18.31 11.70 7.98
CA GLU A 309 18.88 10.77 7.00
C GLU A 309 18.49 9.34 7.35
N ASN A 310 17.90 8.62 6.39
CA ASN A 310 17.50 7.25 6.62
C ASN A 310 18.74 6.34 6.61
N LYS A 311 19.18 5.94 7.80
CA LYS A 311 20.27 4.97 7.97
C LYS A 311 19.81 3.52 7.93
N TYR A 312 18.50 3.25 7.94
CA TYR A 312 17.94 1.90 7.95
C TYR A 312 17.68 1.39 6.53
N LYS A 313 18.02 0.12 6.30
CA LYS A 313 17.82 -0.56 5.02
C LYS A 313 16.73 -1.63 5.17
N ASP A 314 15.97 -1.82 4.11
CA ASP A 314 14.97 -2.90 3.99
C ASP A 314 13.86 -2.90 5.06
N THR A 315 13.54 -1.74 5.64
CA THR A 315 12.44 -1.58 6.60
C THR A 315 11.68 -0.27 6.42
N PHE A 316 10.42 -0.26 6.87
CA PHE A 316 9.53 0.91 6.90
C PHE A 316 9.35 1.48 8.31
N VAL A 317 9.73 0.72 9.34
CA VAL A 317 9.77 1.15 10.74
C VAL A 317 11.01 0.58 11.41
N GLU A 318 11.54 1.28 12.41
CA GLU A 318 12.65 0.78 13.22
C GLU A 318 12.23 0.72 14.69
N GLU A 319 12.40 -0.43 15.35
CA GLU A 319 12.20 -0.54 16.80
C GLU A 319 13.44 -0.05 17.55
N ILE A 320 13.24 0.84 18.52
CA ILE A 320 14.33 1.46 19.27
C ILE A 320 14.16 1.27 20.78
N THR A 321 15.29 1.19 21.47
CA THR A 321 15.38 1.33 22.92
C THR A 321 15.69 2.78 23.29
N LYS A 322 15.60 3.12 24.59
CA LYS A 322 15.80 4.49 25.08
C LYS A 322 17.21 5.02 24.79
N GLU A 323 18.22 4.16 24.78
CA GLU A 323 19.61 4.52 24.46
C GLU A 323 19.77 5.04 23.02
N ARG A 324 18.80 4.71 22.14
CA ARG A 324 18.76 5.13 20.74
C ARG A 324 17.89 6.38 20.52
N LEU A 325 17.43 7.04 21.58
CA LEU A 325 16.71 8.32 21.49
C LEU A 325 17.44 9.41 20.70
N PRO A 326 18.79 9.53 20.72
CA PRO A 326 19.47 10.48 19.86
C PRO A 326 19.19 10.30 18.36
N GLU A 327 18.74 9.11 17.92
CA GLU A 327 18.37 8.84 16.53
C GLU A 327 17.08 9.52 16.09
N VAL A 328 16.22 9.93 17.03
CA VAL A 328 14.95 10.61 16.73
C VAL A 328 15.04 12.13 16.84
N ASP A 329 16.17 12.68 17.26
CA ASP A 329 16.36 14.12 17.38
C ASP A 329 16.32 14.79 16.00
N ALA A 330 15.56 15.88 15.90
CA ALA A 330 15.30 16.58 14.65
C ALA A 330 14.85 18.03 14.95
N ASP A 331 14.53 18.81 13.93
CA ASP A 331 14.00 20.17 14.15
C ASP A 331 12.57 20.15 14.73
N MET A 332 11.82 19.08 14.43
CA MET A 332 10.48 18.83 14.96
C MET A 332 10.24 17.33 15.13
N LEU A 333 9.50 16.94 16.17
CA LEU A 333 9.17 15.54 16.44
C LEU A 333 7.66 15.40 16.62
N PHE A 334 7.05 14.55 15.81
CA PHE A 334 5.69 14.07 16.03
C PHE A 334 5.73 12.74 16.76
N TYR A 335 4.86 12.56 17.74
CA TYR A 335 4.65 11.25 18.35
C TYR A 335 3.18 10.90 18.48
N PHE A 336 2.87 9.62 18.39
CA PHE A 336 1.54 9.09 18.59
C PHE A 336 1.58 7.73 19.28
N THR A 337 0.48 7.37 19.93
CA THR A 337 0.40 6.21 20.82
C THR A 337 -0.72 5.29 20.40
N TYR A 338 -0.37 4.03 20.13
CA TYR A 338 -1.32 3.00 19.75
C TYR A 338 -1.88 2.32 21.00
N GLU A 339 -3.01 2.84 21.49
CA GLU A 339 -3.69 2.33 22.67
C GLU A 339 -4.89 1.45 22.29
N THR A 340 -4.96 0.26 22.88
CA THR A 340 -6.02 -0.73 22.63
C THR A 340 -6.95 -0.92 23.83
N GLY A 341 -6.81 -0.10 24.88
CA GLY A 341 -7.69 -0.04 26.04
C GLY A 341 -7.11 -0.68 27.32
N ASP A 342 -5.88 -1.18 27.29
CA ASP A 342 -5.21 -1.79 28.46
C ASP A 342 -4.20 -0.85 29.13
N ASN A 343 -4.09 0.38 28.63
CA ASN A 343 -3.25 1.47 29.12
C ASN A 343 -1.72 1.20 29.01
N LYS A 344 -1.29 0.07 28.43
CA LYS A 344 0.14 -0.26 28.37
C LYS A 344 0.91 0.61 27.39
N ALA A 345 0.29 1.00 26.28
CA ALA A 345 0.94 1.91 25.33
C ALA A 345 1.03 3.33 25.90
N SER A 346 0.01 3.76 26.63
CA SER A 346 0.01 5.03 27.36
C SER A 346 1.06 5.06 28.47
N GLN A 347 1.27 3.94 29.19
CA GLN A 347 2.38 3.82 30.15
C GLN A 347 3.74 3.88 29.45
N GLN A 348 3.91 3.15 28.34
CA GLN A 348 5.14 3.23 27.52
C GLN A 348 5.44 4.66 27.09
N GLU A 349 4.45 5.41 26.60
CA GLU A 349 4.59 6.83 26.28
C GLU A 349 5.11 7.62 27.49
N GLN A 350 4.42 7.53 28.63
CA GLN A 350 4.81 8.26 29.84
C GLN A 350 6.23 7.90 30.32
N ASP A 351 6.59 6.63 30.28
CA ASP A 351 7.91 6.14 30.69
C ASP A 351 9.03 6.68 29.79
N TRP A 352 8.74 6.89 28.51
CA TRP A 352 9.67 7.49 27.56
C TRP A 352 9.76 9.00 27.70
N LEU A 353 8.63 9.70 27.79
CA LEU A 353 8.60 11.16 27.92
C LEU A 353 9.25 11.65 29.23
N ASN A 354 9.17 10.85 30.29
CA ASN A 354 9.76 11.17 31.59
C ASN A 354 11.26 10.85 31.69
N ASP A 355 11.81 10.12 30.73
CA ASP A 355 13.20 9.67 30.73
C ASP A 355 14.20 10.84 30.60
N PRO A 356 15.32 10.84 31.34
CA PRO A 356 16.35 11.86 31.18
C PRO A 356 16.91 11.96 29.75
N LEU A 357 17.03 10.84 29.03
CA LEU A 357 17.49 10.84 27.64
C LEU A 357 16.52 11.56 26.71
N TRP A 358 15.21 11.39 26.93
CA TRP A 358 14.18 12.13 26.19
C TRP A 358 14.27 13.62 26.47
N LYS A 359 14.28 14.00 27.75
CA LYS A 359 14.39 15.39 28.18
C LYS A 359 15.67 16.09 27.69
N ASN A 360 16.70 15.32 27.36
CA ASN A 360 17.97 15.84 26.85
C ASN A 360 17.98 16.10 25.33
N LEU A 361 17.00 15.61 24.56
CA LEU A 361 16.92 15.84 23.12
C LEU A 361 16.79 17.33 22.79
N ASN A 362 17.43 17.78 21.72
CA ASN A 362 17.37 19.18 21.32
C ASN A 362 15.94 19.58 20.93
N VAL A 363 15.22 18.69 20.23
CA VAL A 363 13.82 18.92 19.84
C VAL A 363 12.88 19.11 21.04
N VAL A 364 13.15 18.40 22.14
CA VAL A 364 12.38 18.50 23.40
C VAL A 364 12.69 19.83 24.08
N LYS A 365 13.97 20.19 24.21
CA LYS A 365 14.39 21.48 24.78
C LYS A 365 13.87 22.68 23.97
N ALA A 366 13.74 22.52 22.65
CA ALA A 366 13.18 23.54 21.76
C ALA A 366 11.64 23.64 21.82
N GLY A 367 10.97 22.75 22.55
CA GLY A 367 9.50 22.72 22.61
C GLY A 367 8.83 22.37 21.28
N LYS A 368 9.53 21.65 20.38
CA LYS A 368 9.04 21.28 19.04
C LYS A 368 8.58 19.83 18.96
N VAL A 369 7.94 19.38 20.04
CA VAL A 369 7.40 18.02 20.18
C VAL A 369 5.88 18.09 20.18
N HIS A 370 5.26 17.34 19.28
CA HIS A 370 3.81 17.36 19.08
C HIS A 370 3.22 15.97 19.22
N LYS A 371 2.33 15.78 20.20
CA LYS A 371 1.46 14.61 20.25
C LYS A 371 0.41 14.73 19.16
N VAL A 372 0.22 13.68 18.37
CA VAL A 372 -0.78 13.60 17.31
C VAL A 372 -1.64 12.34 17.46
N ASN A 373 -2.79 12.32 16.79
CA ASN A 373 -3.75 11.22 16.90
C ASN A 373 -3.29 10.00 16.08
N ASP A 374 -3.15 8.84 16.72
CA ASP A 374 -2.67 7.60 16.08
C ASP A 374 -3.61 7.08 14.97
N ALA A 375 -4.93 7.21 15.15
CA ALA A 375 -5.90 6.81 14.14
C ALA A 375 -5.72 7.64 12.86
N ILE A 376 -5.62 8.96 12.98
CA ILE A 376 -5.45 9.88 11.85
C ILE A 376 -4.06 9.73 11.20
N TRP A 377 -3.00 9.68 12.00
CA TRP A 377 -1.62 9.74 11.49
C TRP A 377 -1.06 8.39 11.03
N ASN A 378 -1.76 7.28 11.31
CA ASN A 378 -1.27 5.98 10.89
C ASN A 378 -2.37 4.92 10.71
N THR A 379 -3.21 4.71 11.71
CA THR A 379 -3.88 3.41 11.87
C THR A 379 -5.16 3.27 11.07
N ALA A 380 -5.89 4.37 10.84
CA ALA A 380 -7.02 4.36 9.92
C ALA A 380 -6.55 4.26 8.47
N GLY A 381 -5.51 5.02 8.10
CA GLY A 381 -4.70 4.83 6.89
C GLY A 381 -5.41 5.12 5.56
N GLY A 382 -6.63 5.66 5.59
CA GLY A 382 -7.44 5.95 4.41
C GLY A 382 -7.43 7.42 4.00
N VAL A 383 -8.29 7.74 3.03
CA VAL A 383 -8.38 9.07 2.42
C VAL A 383 -8.93 10.15 3.35
N LYS A 384 -9.83 9.80 4.28
CA LYS A 384 -10.39 10.77 5.25
C LYS A 384 -9.34 11.10 6.30
N ALA A 385 -8.66 10.09 6.84
CA ALA A 385 -7.51 10.27 7.72
C ALA A 385 -6.39 11.09 7.05
N ALA A 386 -6.13 10.87 5.76
CA ALA A 386 -5.11 11.64 5.04
C ALA A 386 -5.48 13.12 4.97
N ASN A 387 -6.75 13.44 4.71
CA ASN A 387 -7.25 14.81 4.71
C ASN A 387 -7.19 15.46 6.10
N LEU A 388 -7.53 14.73 7.16
CA LEU A 388 -7.42 15.21 8.54
C LEU A 388 -5.97 15.44 8.97
N MET A 389 -5.04 14.60 8.51
CA MET A 389 -3.62 14.80 8.74
C MET A 389 -3.12 16.09 8.08
N LEU A 390 -3.66 16.46 6.90
CA LEU A 390 -3.36 17.75 6.28
C LEU A 390 -3.90 18.93 7.09
N ASP A 391 -5.06 18.78 7.74
CA ASP A 391 -5.60 19.80 8.65
C ASP A 391 -4.73 19.97 9.90
N ASP A 392 -4.32 18.87 10.52
CA ASP A 392 -3.39 18.88 11.66
C ASP A 392 -2.07 19.55 11.28
N LEU A 393 -1.50 19.20 10.12
CA LEU A 393 -0.26 19.81 9.65
C LEU A 393 -0.43 21.30 9.38
N ALA A 394 -1.51 21.72 8.72
CA ALA A 394 -1.79 23.14 8.50
C ALA A 394 -1.88 23.91 9.82
N LYS A 395 -2.53 23.34 10.83
CA LYS A 395 -2.61 23.92 12.18
C LYS A 395 -1.24 24.00 12.86
N ILE A 396 -0.48 22.91 12.87
CA ILE A 396 0.81 22.83 13.58
C ILE A 396 1.87 23.72 12.94
N TYR A 397 1.90 23.79 11.60
CA TYR A 397 2.79 24.70 10.87
C TYR A 397 2.23 26.13 10.76
N GLU A 398 1.06 26.42 11.33
CA GLU A 398 0.40 27.72 11.29
C GLU A 398 0.27 28.25 9.84
N ILE A 399 -0.25 27.39 8.96
CA ILE A 399 -0.48 27.66 7.54
C ILE A 399 -1.91 28.21 7.42
N LYS A 400 -2.03 29.44 6.91
CA LYS A 400 -3.30 30.17 6.80
C LYS A 400 -4.08 29.83 5.53
#